data_AF-A0A1U6GIP7-F1
#
_entry.id   AF-A0A1U6GIP7-F1
#
_cell.length_a   1.000
_cell.length_b   1.000
_cell.length_c   1.000
_cell.angle_alpha   90.00
_cell.angle_beta   90.00
_cell.angle_gamma   90.00
#
_symmetry.space_group_name_H-M   'P 1'
#
loop_
_entity.id
_entity.type
_entity.pdbx_description
1 polymer ?
#
loop_
_entity_poly.entity_id
_entity_poly.type
_entity_poly.pdbx_seq_one_letter_code
_entity_poly.pdbx_strand_id
1 'polypeptide(L)'
;MVLPPQEGTPVKYDVASWGTQKVQALNVDQLDSIKSTFGKVVSTDENSLDYASNPAAKYRFMNTDAPYLDLIDSEKYLELGWYFANPTDSDKEKELSQNHAKKSYTLARQLMGDEGGKLVADMLNGQIIKNKVVGGQKVELAKCEFYSCMLIINKSAAQTDNK
;
A
#
# COMPACT_ATOMS: atom_id res chain seq x y z
N MET A 1 25.30 -31.14 15.04
CA MET A 1 24.25 -31.17 13.99
C MET A 1 23.61 -29.79 13.96
N VAL A 2 23.86 -29.02 12.91
CA VAL A 2 23.15 -27.75 12.68
C VAL A 2 21.91 -28.14 11.88
N LEU A 3 20.71 -27.91 12.44
CA LEU A 3 19.47 -28.08 11.69
C LEU A 3 19.50 -27.10 10.52
N PRO A 4 19.14 -27.52 9.28
CA PRO A 4 19.00 -26.58 8.18
C PRO A 4 17.95 -25.52 8.58
N PRO A 5 18.12 -24.25 8.17
CA PRO A 5 17.10 -23.23 8.41
C PRO A 5 15.76 -23.76 7.89
N GLN A 6 14.71 -23.69 8.70
CA GLN A 6 13.37 -24.02 8.23
C GLN A 6 13.05 -23.08 7.08
N GLU A 7 13.02 -23.61 5.86
CA GLU A 7 12.55 -22.86 4.70
C GLU A 7 11.06 -22.58 4.92
N GLY A 8 10.76 -21.38 5.41
CA GLY A 8 9.40 -20.94 5.63
C GLY A 8 8.59 -21.00 4.33
N THR A 9 7.28 -21.26 4.42
CA THR A 9 6.41 -21.24 3.24
C THR A 9 6.12 -19.80 2.83
N PRO A 10 6.39 -19.39 1.57
CA PRO A 10 6.06 -18.06 1.10
C PRO A 10 4.56 -17.75 1.25
N VAL A 11 4.25 -16.50 1.60
CA VAL A 11 2.85 -16.06 1.70
C VAL A 11 2.24 -16.02 0.30
N LYS A 12 1.11 -16.71 0.14
CA LYS A 12 0.30 -16.65 -1.08
C LYS A 12 -0.73 -15.54 -0.95
N TYR A 13 -0.71 -14.58 -1.86
CA TYR A 13 -1.71 -13.53 -1.95
C TYR A 13 -2.73 -13.91 -3.03
N ASP A 14 -3.93 -14.28 -2.62
CA ASP A 14 -5.01 -14.65 -3.54
C ASP A 14 -5.72 -13.41 -4.12
N VAL A 15 -4.95 -12.62 -4.88
CA VAL A 15 -5.43 -11.38 -5.52
C VAL A 15 -6.62 -11.61 -6.46
N ALA A 16 -6.74 -12.81 -7.03
CA ALA A 16 -7.81 -13.17 -7.95
C ALA A 16 -9.19 -13.16 -7.28
N SER A 17 -9.27 -13.56 -5.99
CA SER A 17 -10.55 -13.51 -5.26
C SER A 17 -10.96 -12.11 -4.83
N TRP A 18 -10.05 -11.13 -4.85
CA TRP A 18 -10.31 -9.77 -4.34
C TRP A 18 -10.99 -8.85 -5.38
N GLY A 19 -10.79 -9.11 -6.68
CA GLY A 19 -11.29 -8.25 -7.77
C GLY A 19 -12.81 -8.29 -8.01
N THR A 20 -13.53 -9.18 -7.33
CA THR A 20 -14.96 -9.44 -7.60
C THR A 20 -15.90 -8.38 -7.02
N GLN A 21 -15.45 -7.59 -6.04
CA GLN A 21 -16.27 -6.56 -5.42
C GLN A 21 -16.22 -5.25 -6.21
N LYS A 22 -17.37 -4.59 -6.40
CA LYS A 22 -17.41 -3.22 -6.91
C LYS A 22 -16.84 -2.28 -5.84
N VAL A 23 -15.99 -1.35 -6.27
CA VAL A 23 -15.41 -0.32 -5.40
C VAL A 23 -15.92 1.06 -5.81
N GLN A 24 -16.09 1.95 -4.85
CA GLN A 24 -16.42 3.34 -5.11
C GLN A 24 -15.16 4.09 -5.55
N ALA A 25 -15.19 4.75 -6.70
CA ALA A 25 -14.06 5.56 -7.17
C ALA A 25 -13.79 6.72 -6.19
N LEU A 26 -12.50 6.99 -5.96
CA LEU A 26 -12.01 8.07 -5.10
C LEU A 26 -11.00 8.92 -5.86
N ASN A 27 -10.97 10.21 -5.55
CA ASN A 27 -9.88 11.09 -5.94
C ASN A 27 -8.76 11.02 -4.90
N VAL A 28 -7.51 11.21 -5.37
CA VAL A 28 -6.32 11.12 -4.52
C VAL A 28 -6.30 12.15 -3.38
N ASP A 29 -7.03 13.26 -3.52
CA ASP A 29 -7.16 14.32 -2.51
C ASP A 29 -8.24 14.04 -1.45
N GLN A 30 -9.03 12.97 -1.59
CA GLN A 30 -10.10 12.61 -0.64
C GLN A 30 -9.57 11.85 0.58
N LEU A 31 -8.63 12.45 1.31
CA LEU A 31 -7.87 11.80 2.39
C LEU A 31 -8.75 11.07 3.42
N ASP A 32 -9.88 11.64 3.86
CA ASP A 32 -10.77 10.98 4.83
C ASP A 32 -11.41 9.69 4.28
N SER A 33 -11.76 9.68 2.99
CA SER A 33 -12.30 8.49 2.32
C SER A 33 -11.21 7.44 2.06
N ILE A 34 -9.98 7.90 1.82
CA ILE A 34 -8.82 7.02 1.70
C ILE A 34 -8.53 6.34 3.04
N LYS A 35 -8.45 7.10 4.13
CA LYS A 35 -8.23 6.57 5.48
C LYS A 35 -9.31 5.55 5.89
N SER A 36 -10.57 5.80 5.55
CA SER A 36 -11.68 4.90 5.91
C SER A 36 -11.56 3.50 5.28
N THR A 37 -10.85 3.36 4.16
CA THR A 37 -10.54 2.07 3.52
C THR A 37 -9.70 1.16 4.42
N PHE A 38 -8.88 1.75 5.30
CA PHE A 38 -7.99 1.01 6.20
C PHE A 38 -8.59 0.79 7.59
N GLY A 39 -9.54 1.65 7.98
CA GLY A 39 -10.22 1.61 9.28
C GLY A 39 -9.85 2.81 10.16
N LYS A 40 -9.88 2.61 11.47
CA LYS A 40 -9.59 3.67 12.45
C LYS A 40 -8.09 3.96 12.48
N VAL A 41 -7.73 5.24 12.38
CA VAL A 41 -6.36 5.71 12.65
C VAL A 41 -6.03 5.49 14.13
N VAL A 42 -4.93 4.81 14.40
CA VAL A 42 -4.42 4.52 15.74
C VAL A 42 -3.58 5.69 16.25
N SER A 43 -2.71 6.23 15.39
CA SER A 43 -1.90 7.40 15.70
C SER A 43 -1.56 8.20 14.44
N THR A 44 -1.29 9.48 14.63
CA THR A 44 -0.82 10.38 13.58
C THR A 44 0.50 10.99 14.02
N ASP A 45 1.47 11.00 13.11
CA ASP A 45 2.75 11.69 13.26
C ASP A 45 2.82 12.83 12.23
N GLU A 46 2.64 14.06 12.72
CA GLU A 46 2.62 15.29 11.90
C GLU A 46 4.03 15.80 11.54
N ASN A 47 5.09 15.15 12.04
CA ASN A 47 6.49 15.53 11.77
C ASN A 47 7.20 14.49 10.89
N SER A 48 6.43 13.74 10.11
CA SER A 48 6.98 12.74 9.20
C SER A 48 7.53 13.39 7.93
N LEU A 49 8.22 12.58 7.14
CA LEU A 49 8.75 12.96 5.84
C LEU A 49 8.17 12.04 4.78
N ASP A 50 7.80 12.64 3.65
CA ASP A 50 7.44 11.90 2.45
C ASP A 50 8.68 11.31 1.74
N TYR A 51 8.44 10.58 0.67
CA TYR A 51 9.41 9.94 -0.21
C TYR A 51 10.50 10.89 -0.72
N ALA A 52 10.16 12.17 -0.91
CA ALA A 52 11.08 13.21 -1.37
C ALA A 52 11.57 14.10 -0.24
N SER A 53 11.44 13.65 1.02
CA SER A 53 11.89 14.35 2.23
C SER A 53 11.18 15.69 2.49
N ASN A 54 9.96 15.89 1.99
CA ASN A 54 9.14 17.04 2.37
C ASN A 54 8.32 16.75 3.63
N PRO A 55 7.90 17.77 4.38
CA PRO A 55 6.99 17.60 5.52
C PRO A 55 5.71 16.87 5.14
N ALA A 56 5.31 15.90 5.96
CA ALA A 56 4.15 15.05 5.72
C ALA A 56 3.51 14.57 7.02
N ALA A 57 2.22 14.23 6.94
CA ALA A 57 1.50 13.58 8.01
C ALA A 57 1.49 12.06 7.77
N LYS A 58 1.94 11.29 8.75
CA LYS A 58 1.90 9.82 8.72
C LYS A 58 0.79 9.29 9.62
N TYR A 59 -0.21 8.64 9.02
CA TYR A 59 -1.31 7.97 9.70
C TYR A 59 -1.01 6.48 9.84
N ARG A 60 -1.03 5.98 11.08
CA ARG A 60 -0.84 4.55 11.38
C ARG A 60 -2.17 3.90 11.69
N PHE A 61 -2.41 2.73 11.09
CA PHE A 61 -3.65 1.98 11.30
C PHE A 61 -3.48 0.77 12.22
N MET A 62 -2.25 0.53 12.69
CA MET A 62 -1.87 -0.59 13.53
C MET A 62 -1.12 -0.10 14.78
N ASN A 63 -1.21 -0.88 15.86
CA ASN A 63 -0.39 -0.67 17.05
C ASN A 63 1.09 -0.94 16.72
N THR A 64 2.00 -0.41 17.55
CA THR A 64 3.47 -0.52 17.34
C THR A 64 3.97 -1.96 17.29
N ASP A 65 3.29 -2.88 17.96
CA ASP A 65 3.72 -4.27 18.11
C ASP A 65 3.07 -5.19 17.06
N ALA A 66 2.39 -4.61 16.07
CA ALA A 66 1.72 -5.34 14.99
C ALA A 66 2.34 -5.01 13.63
N PRO A 67 2.28 -5.94 12.66
CA PRO A 67 2.60 -5.66 11.25
C PRO A 67 2.01 -4.33 10.78
N TYR A 68 2.87 -3.42 10.35
CA TYR A 68 2.48 -2.04 10.09
C TYR A 68 1.58 -1.92 8.83
N LEU A 69 0.76 -0.88 8.85
CA LEU A 69 -0.03 -0.38 7.74
C LEU A 69 -0.14 1.13 7.96
N ASP A 70 0.47 1.89 7.05
CA ASP A 70 0.67 3.31 7.17
C ASP A 70 0.25 4.03 5.88
N LEU A 71 -0.29 5.23 6.04
CA LEU A 71 -0.55 6.18 4.96
C LEU A 71 0.23 7.45 5.25
N ILE A 72 1.04 7.93 4.31
CA ILE A 72 1.73 9.22 4.40
C ILE A 72 1.10 10.16 3.39
N ASP A 73 0.70 11.33 3.86
CA ASP A 73 0.08 12.37 3.06
C ASP A 73 0.92 13.65 3.12
N SER A 74 1.37 14.12 1.96
CA SER A 74 2.06 15.40 1.78
C SER A 74 1.41 16.21 0.66
N GLU A 75 1.86 17.43 0.41
CA GLU A 75 1.33 18.23 -0.71
C GLU A 75 1.46 17.51 -2.06
N LYS A 76 2.55 16.77 -2.28
CA LYS A 76 2.87 16.18 -3.59
C LYS A 76 2.61 14.69 -3.67
N TYR A 77 2.65 13.97 -2.54
CA TYR A 77 2.60 12.51 -2.54
C TYR A 77 1.54 11.96 -1.61
N LEU A 78 0.91 10.90 -2.08
CA LEU A 78 0.18 9.95 -1.26
C LEU A 78 0.99 8.65 -1.26
N GLU A 79 1.41 8.20 -0.09
CA GLU A 79 2.18 6.97 0.05
C GLU A 79 1.44 5.97 0.92
N LEU A 80 1.38 4.75 0.43
CA LEU A 80 0.85 3.61 1.15
C LEU A 80 1.98 2.64 1.44
N GLY A 81 2.18 2.34 2.72
CA GLY A 81 3.17 1.37 3.19
C GLY A 81 2.52 0.28 4.01
N TRP A 82 2.88 -0.99 3.76
CA TRP A 82 2.44 -2.09 4.61
C TRP A 82 3.47 -3.22 4.71
N TYR A 83 3.38 -3.97 5.80
CA TYR A 83 4.26 -5.11 6.05
C TYR A 83 4.03 -6.24 5.04
N PHE A 84 5.12 -6.70 4.42
CA PHE A 84 5.16 -7.84 3.51
C PHE A 84 5.73 -9.04 4.27
N ALA A 85 4.89 -10.03 4.59
CA ALA A 85 5.26 -11.06 5.56
C ALA A 85 6.44 -11.94 5.11
N ASN A 86 7.30 -12.26 6.07
CA ASN A 86 8.39 -13.21 5.93
C ASN A 86 7.83 -14.64 5.82
N PRO A 87 8.40 -15.51 4.98
CA PRO A 87 8.05 -16.93 4.97
C PRO A 87 8.10 -17.62 6.35
N THR A 88 8.93 -17.15 7.30
CA THR A 88 9.05 -17.71 8.66
C THR A 88 8.12 -17.07 9.69
N ASP A 89 7.33 -16.07 9.31
CA ASP A 89 6.38 -15.43 10.22
C ASP A 89 5.30 -16.40 10.70
N SER A 90 4.70 -16.07 11.84
CA SER A 90 3.55 -16.79 12.36
C SER A 90 2.35 -16.66 11.42
N ASP A 91 1.41 -17.62 11.49
CA ASP A 91 0.19 -17.59 10.67
C ASP A 91 -0.60 -16.30 10.88
N LYS A 92 -0.62 -15.78 12.11
CA LYS A 92 -1.29 -14.52 12.46
C LYS A 92 -0.65 -13.32 11.77
N GLU A 93 0.68 -13.24 11.71
CA GLU A 93 1.39 -12.15 11.03
C GLU A 93 1.20 -12.22 9.51
N LYS A 94 1.21 -13.44 8.95
CA LYS A 94 0.92 -13.68 7.52
C LYS A 94 -0.51 -13.27 7.16
N GLU A 95 -1.49 -13.63 8.00
CA GLU A 95 -2.89 -13.23 7.83
C GLU A 95 -3.04 -11.71 7.88
N LEU A 96 -2.37 -11.04 8.81
CA LEU A 96 -2.36 -9.57 8.89
C LEU A 96 -1.74 -8.94 7.63
N SER A 97 -0.61 -9.46 7.15
CA SER A 97 0.00 -8.99 5.90
C SER A 97 -0.94 -9.15 4.69
N GLN A 98 -1.63 -10.29 4.58
CA GLN A 98 -2.64 -10.54 3.55
C GLN A 98 -3.81 -9.55 3.64
N ASN A 99 -4.29 -9.27 4.85
CA ASN A 99 -5.36 -8.30 5.08
C ASN A 99 -4.94 -6.87 4.69
N HIS A 100 -3.70 -6.47 5.01
CA HIS A 100 -3.15 -5.18 4.61
C HIS A 100 -3.00 -5.08 3.08
N ALA A 101 -2.49 -6.12 2.45
CA ALA A 101 -2.39 -6.21 0.99
C ALA A 101 -3.78 -6.11 0.32
N LYS A 102 -4.80 -6.77 0.89
CA LYS A 102 -6.18 -6.69 0.39
C LYS A 102 -6.77 -5.28 0.51
N LYS A 103 -6.57 -4.59 1.64
CA LYS A 103 -6.99 -3.19 1.82
C LYS A 103 -6.27 -2.27 0.82
N SER A 104 -4.99 -2.50 0.61
CA SER A 104 -4.16 -1.75 -0.34
C SER A 104 -4.61 -1.97 -1.78
N TYR A 105 -4.95 -3.21 -2.14
CA TYR A 105 -5.57 -3.56 -3.42
C TYR A 105 -6.92 -2.85 -3.61
N THR A 106 -7.77 -2.81 -2.59
CA THR A 106 -9.04 -2.09 -2.64
C THR A 106 -8.81 -0.60 -2.90
N LEU A 107 -7.92 0.05 -2.14
CA LEU A 107 -7.62 1.47 -2.36
C LEU A 107 -7.07 1.73 -3.77
N ALA A 108 -6.13 0.89 -4.23
CA ALA A 108 -5.58 1.05 -5.58
C ALA A 108 -6.67 0.96 -6.64
N ARG A 109 -7.66 0.08 -6.48
CA ARG A 109 -8.83 0.03 -7.37
C ARG A 109 -9.74 1.24 -7.25
N GLN A 110 -9.91 1.81 -6.06
CA GLN A 110 -10.69 3.03 -5.88
C GLN A 110 -10.04 4.23 -6.59
N LEU A 111 -8.71 4.32 -6.59
CA LEU A 111 -7.96 5.45 -7.16
C LEU A 111 -7.67 5.29 -8.66
N MET A 112 -7.48 4.06 -9.15
CA MET A 112 -6.94 3.77 -10.49
C MET A 112 -7.76 2.71 -11.26
N GLY A 113 -8.94 2.34 -10.76
CA GLY A 113 -9.75 1.27 -11.36
C GLY A 113 -9.06 -0.08 -11.37
N ASP A 114 -9.46 -0.98 -12.28
CA ASP A 114 -8.91 -2.34 -12.34
C ASP A 114 -7.40 -2.37 -12.61
N GLU A 115 -6.85 -1.34 -13.26
CA GLU A 115 -5.41 -1.17 -13.44
C GLU A 115 -4.67 -1.01 -12.10
N GLY A 116 -5.28 -0.33 -11.12
CA GLY A 116 -4.72 -0.24 -9.76
C GLY A 116 -4.71 -1.58 -9.04
N GLY A 117 -5.75 -2.39 -9.22
CA GLY A 117 -5.76 -3.77 -8.71
C GLY A 117 -4.65 -4.61 -9.34
N LYS A 118 -4.47 -4.50 -10.66
CA LYS A 118 -3.37 -5.16 -11.37
C LYS A 118 -2.00 -4.69 -10.89
N LEU A 119 -1.81 -3.40 -10.65
CA LEU A 119 -0.58 -2.82 -10.10
C LEU A 119 -0.20 -3.49 -8.76
N VAL A 120 -1.16 -3.63 -7.85
CA VAL A 120 -0.92 -4.28 -6.54
C VAL A 120 -0.64 -5.77 -6.69
N ALA A 121 -1.32 -6.45 -7.61
CA ALA A 121 -1.01 -7.85 -7.91
C ALA A 121 0.41 -8.02 -8.48
N ASP A 122 0.81 -7.15 -9.40
CA ASP A 122 2.13 -7.18 -10.03
C ASP A 122 3.24 -6.93 -8.98
N MET A 123 3.08 -5.95 -8.07
CA MET A 123 4.07 -5.70 -7.01
C MET A 123 4.18 -6.83 -5.98
N LEU A 124 3.08 -7.48 -5.62
CA LEU A 124 3.10 -8.64 -4.72
C LEU A 124 3.80 -9.85 -5.34
N ASN A 125 3.84 -9.91 -6.68
CA ASN A 125 4.62 -10.89 -7.44
C ASN A 125 6.09 -10.45 -7.68
N GLY A 126 6.55 -9.41 -6.99
CA GLY A 126 7.94 -8.94 -7.03
C GLY A 126 8.27 -7.98 -8.17
N GLN A 127 7.27 -7.50 -8.92
CA GLN A 127 7.53 -6.48 -9.94
C GLN A 127 7.76 -5.11 -9.30
N ILE A 128 8.75 -4.39 -9.83
CA ILE A 128 9.02 -3.00 -9.46
C ILE A 128 8.52 -2.10 -10.57
N ILE A 129 7.62 -1.19 -10.22
CA ILE A 129 6.99 -0.26 -11.16
C ILE A 129 7.41 1.15 -10.77
N LYS A 130 7.91 1.92 -11.72
CA LYS A 130 8.46 3.27 -11.49
C LYS A 130 8.02 4.21 -12.60
N ASN A 131 7.73 5.46 -12.24
CA ASN A 131 7.42 6.56 -13.16
C ASN A 131 6.40 6.17 -14.25
N LYS A 132 5.26 5.62 -13.84
CA LYS A 132 4.23 5.09 -14.75
C LYS A 132 2.87 5.69 -14.43
N VAL A 133 2.08 6.00 -15.46
CA VAL A 133 0.66 6.34 -15.29
C VAL A 133 -0.15 5.05 -15.27
N VAL A 134 -1.00 4.90 -14.26
CA VAL A 134 -1.87 3.73 -14.04
C VAL A 134 -3.25 4.24 -13.67
N GLY A 135 -4.28 3.92 -14.45
CA GLY A 135 -5.64 4.40 -14.21
C GLY A 135 -5.76 5.92 -14.03
N GLY A 136 -4.94 6.70 -14.75
CA GLY A 136 -4.89 8.16 -14.65
C GLY A 136 -4.05 8.74 -13.51
N GLN A 137 -3.56 7.91 -12.58
CA GLN A 137 -2.67 8.36 -11.50
C GLN A 137 -1.20 8.16 -11.87
N LYS A 138 -0.34 9.13 -11.54
CA LYS A 138 1.11 9.00 -11.72
C LYS A 138 1.71 8.24 -10.53
N VAL A 139 2.12 7.00 -10.77
CA VAL A 139 2.84 6.15 -9.81
C VAL A 139 4.34 6.41 -9.94
N GLU A 140 4.96 6.96 -8.90
CA GLU A 140 6.41 7.19 -8.87
C GLU A 140 7.17 5.89 -8.58
N LEU A 141 6.64 5.09 -7.64
CA LEU A 141 7.20 3.82 -7.22
C LEU A 141 6.10 2.90 -6.67
N ALA A 142 6.09 1.64 -7.11
CA ALA A 142 5.33 0.57 -6.47
C ALA A 142 6.19 -0.69 -6.43
N LYS A 143 6.39 -1.28 -5.24
CA LYS A 143 7.18 -2.51 -5.06
C LYS A 143 6.92 -3.19 -3.72
N CYS A 144 7.16 -4.49 -3.65
CA CYS A 144 7.26 -5.26 -2.41
C CYS A 144 8.64 -5.92 -2.33
N GLU A 145 9.47 -5.49 -1.38
CA GLU A 145 10.81 -6.02 -1.13
C GLU A 145 11.18 -5.88 0.35
N PHE A 146 12.04 -6.75 0.87
CA PHE A 146 12.60 -6.65 2.23
C PHE A 146 11.54 -6.43 3.33
N TYR A 147 10.48 -7.24 3.28
CA TYR A 147 9.36 -7.19 4.23
C TYR A 147 8.53 -5.89 4.22
N SER A 148 8.65 -5.12 3.14
CA SER A 148 7.94 -3.87 2.95
C SER A 148 7.32 -3.80 1.56
N CYS A 149 6.04 -3.44 1.51
CA CYS A 149 5.37 -3.00 0.31
C CYS A 149 5.14 -1.50 0.38
N MET A 150 5.44 -0.80 -0.72
CA MET A 150 5.26 0.64 -0.84
C MET A 150 4.63 1.00 -2.19
N LEU A 151 3.66 1.89 -2.16
CA LEU A 151 3.02 2.50 -3.33
C LEU A 151 3.02 4.01 -3.17
N ILE A 152 3.64 4.72 -4.11
CA ILE A 152 3.82 6.17 -4.09
C ILE A 152 3.10 6.77 -5.29
N ILE A 153 2.10 7.61 -5.01
CA ILE A 153 1.30 8.31 -6.02
C ILE A 153 1.64 9.80 -5.96
N ASN A 154 1.96 10.38 -7.10
CA ASN A 154 2.16 11.82 -7.26
C ASN A 154 0.81 12.51 -7.50
N LYS A 155 0.37 13.33 -6.53
CA LYS A 155 -0.88 14.09 -6.59
C LYS A 155 -0.79 15.28 -7.55
N SER A 156 0.39 15.87 -7.70
CA SER A 156 0.60 17.08 -8.51
C SER A 156 0.32 16.87 -10.00
N ALA A 157 0.43 15.64 -10.50
CA ALA A 157 0.05 15.29 -11.87
C ALA A 157 -1.47 15.28 -12.10
N ALA A 158 -2.28 15.07 -11.05
CA ALA A 158 -3.74 15.17 -11.14
C ALA A 158 -4.23 16.63 -11.11
N GLN A 159 -3.39 17.57 -10.64
CA GLN A 159 -3.73 18.99 -10.56
C GLN A 159 -3.48 19.76 -11.87
N THR A 160 -2.74 19.19 -12.84
CA THR A 160 -2.45 19.84 -14.13
C THR A 160 -3.57 19.75 -15.16
N ASP A 161 -4.59 18.91 -14.95
CA ASP A 161 -5.73 18.77 -15.87
C ASP A 161 -6.87 19.77 -15.60
N ASN A 162 -6.73 20.66 -14.60
CA ASN A 162 -7.73 21.65 -14.21
C ASN A 162 -7.27 23.11 -14.41
N LYS A 163 -6.34 23.38 -15.36
CA LYS A 163 -5.91 24.75 -15.66
C LYS A 163 -6.08 25.14 -17.13
#